data_AF-A0A9E1SI08-F1
#
_entry.id   AF-A0A9E1SI08-F1
#
_cell.length_a   1.000
_cell.length_b   1.000
_cell.length_c   1.000
_cell.angle_alpha   90.00
_cell.angle_beta   90.00
_cell.angle_gamma   90.00
#
_symmetry.space_group_name_H-M   'P 1'
#
loop_
_entity.id
_entity.type
_entity.pdbx_description
1 polymer ?
#
loop_
_entity_poly.entity_id
_entity_poly.type
_entity_poly.pdbx_seq_one_letter_code
_entity_poly.pdbx_strand_id
1 'polypeptide(L)'
;MNTFTYIFLIALALSYSVQFWLSRRQSAYVFKHRGQVPAAFTESITLEAHQKAADYTIAKGKLGDIDSVVGLIFLLLLTLGGGISLVFEFWAGFDLSEIMTGIASLGSVFFIMSIFELPTSLYLTFVIEEKFGFNKSTVGQFIKDQFLQLAL
;
A
#
# COMPACT_ATOMS: atom_id res chain seq x y z
N MET A 1 26.17 6.66 -13.09
CA MET A 1 24.78 6.14 -13.19
C MET A 1 24.65 5.39 -14.50
N ASN A 2 24.23 4.12 -14.45
CA ASN A 2 24.13 3.25 -15.62
C ASN A 2 22.86 3.59 -16.42
N THR A 3 22.85 3.30 -17.73
CA THR A 3 21.67 3.48 -18.61
C THR A 3 20.41 2.84 -18.02
N PHE A 4 20.57 1.68 -17.40
CA PHE A 4 19.49 0.97 -16.71
C PHE A 4 18.85 1.79 -15.59
N THR A 5 19.64 2.55 -14.81
CA THR A 5 19.12 3.41 -13.74
C THR A 5 18.23 4.51 -14.30
N TYR A 6 18.62 5.12 -15.43
CA TYR A 6 17.78 6.14 -16.08
C TYR A 6 16.47 5.56 -16.61
N ILE A 7 16.52 4.39 -17.26
CA ILE A 7 15.33 3.68 -17.73
C ILE A 7 14.39 3.38 -16.55
N PHE A 8 14.95 2.84 -15.46
CA PHE A 8 14.21 2.56 -14.23
C PHE A 8 13.54 3.82 -13.68
N LEU A 9 14.26 4.93 -13.52
CA LEU A 9 13.72 6.17 -12.97
C LEU A 9 12.63 6.77 -13.87
N ILE A 10 12.80 6.73 -15.19
CA ILE A 10 11.78 7.20 -16.14
C ILE A 10 10.53 6.33 -16.05
N ALA A 11 10.68 5.00 -16.07
CA ALA A 11 9.56 4.08 -15.97
C ALA A 11 8.82 4.24 -14.62
N LEU A 12 9.57 4.40 -13.54
CA LEU A 12 9.05 4.64 -12.20
C LEU A 12 8.25 5.94 -12.15
N ALA A 13 8.83 7.05 -12.63
CA ALA A 13 8.16 8.35 -12.66
C ALA A 13 6.89 8.31 -13.52
N LEU A 14 6.93 7.69 -14.70
CA LEU A 14 5.77 7.53 -15.57
C LEU A 14 4.67 6.70 -14.89
N SER A 15 5.03 5.55 -14.30
CA SER A 15 4.09 4.67 -13.60
C SER A 15 3.38 5.41 -12.47
N TYR A 16 4.14 6.05 -11.57
CA TYR A 16 3.57 6.80 -10.45
C TYR A 16 2.73 8.00 -10.91
N SER A 17 3.16 8.70 -11.96
CA SER A 17 2.38 9.82 -12.52
C SER A 17 1.04 9.35 -13.06
N VAL A 18 1.01 8.21 -13.77
CA VAL A 18 -0.22 7.61 -14.30
C VAL A 18 -1.13 7.14 -13.15
N GLN A 19 -0.58 6.43 -12.17
CA GLN A 19 -1.36 5.96 -11.01
C GLN A 19 -1.97 7.12 -10.23
N PHE A 20 -1.18 8.15 -9.92
CA PHE A 20 -1.66 9.34 -9.22
C PHE A 20 -2.74 10.07 -10.03
N TRP A 21 -2.54 10.23 -11.34
CA TRP A 21 -3.55 10.83 -12.21
C TRP A 21 -4.86 10.03 -12.22
N LEU A 22 -4.80 8.71 -12.31
CA LEU A 22 -5.98 7.83 -12.27
C LEU A 22 -6.71 7.92 -10.92
N SER A 23 -5.96 7.91 -9.81
CA SER A 23 -6.52 8.07 -8.46
C SER A 23 -7.27 9.40 -8.29
N ARG A 24 -6.69 10.49 -8.82
CA ARG A 24 -7.32 11.82 -8.80
C ARG A 24 -8.56 11.89 -9.68
N ARG A 25 -8.51 11.29 -10.87
CA ARG A 25 -9.69 11.19 -11.75
C ARG A 25 -10.81 10.42 -11.11
N GLN A 26 -10.51 9.27 -10.50
CA GLN A 26 -11.49 8.45 -9.81
C GLN A 26 -12.12 9.21 -8.64
N SER A 27 -11.30 9.82 -7.78
CA SER A 27 -11.79 10.59 -6.62
C SER A 27 -12.68 11.76 -7.05
N ALA A 28 -12.29 12.50 -8.09
CA ALA A 28 -13.09 13.60 -8.63
C ALA A 28 -14.42 13.11 -9.22
N TYR A 29 -14.40 11.99 -9.95
CA TYR A 29 -15.60 11.39 -10.53
C TYR A 29 -16.58 10.93 -9.45
N VAL A 30 -16.08 10.24 -8.43
CA VAL A 30 -16.88 9.76 -7.29
C VAL A 30 -17.50 10.94 -6.53
N PHE A 31 -16.71 11.97 -6.23
CA PHE A 31 -17.21 13.15 -5.54
C PHE A 31 -18.32 13.86 -6.32
N LYS A 32 -18.14 14.03 -7.65
CA LYS A 32 -19.13 14.67 -8.52
C LYS A 32 -20.47 13.91 -8.57
N HIS A 33 -20.45 12.58 -8.49
CA HIS A 33 -21.65 11.74 -8.57
C HIS A 33 -22.14 11.24 -7.20
N ARG A 34 -21.61 11.79 -6.10
CA ARG A 34 -22.03 11.47 -4.72
C ARG A 34 -23.50 11.78 -4.48
N GLY A 35 -24.02 12.84 -5.10
CA GLY A 35 -25.36 13.38 -4.82
C GLY A 35 -26.52 12.61 -5.43
N GLN A 36 -26.28 11.63 -6.30
CA GLN A 36 -27.33 10.92 -7.02
C GLN A 36 -26.97 9.45 -7.21
N VAL A 37 -27.90 8.57 -6.84
CA VAL A 37 -27.81 7.14 -7.15
C VAL A 37 -28.12 6.95 -8.65
N PRO A 38 -27.33 6.18 -9.40
CA PRO A 38 -27.64 5.89 -10.80
C PRO A 38 -29.00 5.19 -10.92
N ALA A 39 -29.76 5.52 -11.98
CA ALA A 39 -31.14 5.05 -12.16
C ALA A 39 -31.31 3.51 -12.10
N ALA A 40 -30.28 2.76 -12.49
CA ALA A 40 -30.31 1.29 -12.41
C ALA A 40 -30.29 0.73 -10.97
N PHE A 41 -29.94 1.55 -9.96
CA PHE A 41 -29.74 1.14 -8.57
C PHE A 41 -30.64 1.88 -7.57
N THR A 42 -31.51 2.77 -8.04
CA THR A 42 -32.38 3.58 -7.15
C THR A 42 -33.36 2.74 -6.33
N GLU A 43 -33.73 1.55 -6.81
CA GLU A 43 -34.62 0.63 -6.09
C GLU A 43 -33.90 -0.22 -5.04
N SER A 44 -32.57 -0.38 -5.15
CA SER A 44 -31.78 -1.28 -4.29
C SER A 44 -30.87 -0.56 -3.30
N ILE A 45 -30.51 0.70 -3.59
CA ILE A 45 -29.54 1.46 -2.80
C ILE A 45 -30.14 2.81 -2.41
N THR A 46 -30.14 3.09 -1.12
CA THR A 46 -30.54 4.41 -0.61
C THR A 46 -29.49 5.46 -0.94
N LEU A 47 -29.91 6.72 -1.08
CA LEU A 47 -28.97 7.82 -1.31
C LEU A 47 -27.91 7.91 -0.20
N GLU A 48 -28.30 7.68 1.06
CA GLU A 48 -27.38 7.68 2.19
C GLU A 48 -26.31 6.59 2.06
N ALA A 49 -26.68 5.37 1.67
CA ALA A 49 -25.74 4.27 1.47
C ALA A 49 -24.77 4.57 0.32
N HIS A 50 -25.26 5.15 -0.78
CA HIS A 50 -24.41 5.58 -1.91
C HIS A 50 -23.43 6.69 -1.50
N GLN A 51 -23.90 7.68 -0.75
CA GLN A 51 -23.05 8.75 -0.22
C GLN A 51 -21.97 8.23 0.73
N LYS A 52 -22.34 7.30 1.61
CA LYS A 52 -21.41 6.63 2.52
C LYS A 52 -20.33 5.85 1.76
N ALA A 53 -20.72 5.12 0.73
CA ALA A 53 -19.77 4.40 -0.14
C ALA A 53 -18.83 5.37 -0.87
N ALA A 54 -19.36 6.47 -1.42
CA ALA A 54 -18.55 7.49 -2.10
C ALA A 54 -17.51 8.12 -1.17
N ASP A 55 -17.91 8.48 0.06
CA ASP A 55 -16.99 9.03 1.06
C ASP A 55 -15.92 8.03 1.50
N TYR A 56 -16.30 6.75 1.67
CA TYR A 56 -15.35 5.69 1.97
C TYR A 56 -14.34 5.53 0.84
N THR A 57 -14.79 5.50 -0.42
CA THR A 57 -13.89 5.42 -1.59
C THR A 57 -12.91 6.58 -1.62
N ILE A 58 -13.36 7.81 -1.36
CA ILE A 58 -12.47 8.98 -1.33
C ILE A 58 -11.49 8.91 -0.15
N ALA A 59 -11.95 8.53 1.05
CA ALA A 59 -11.11 8.41 2.23
C ALA A 59 -10.02 7.33 2.04
N LYS A 60 -10.41 6.16 1.54
CA LYS A 60 -9.50 5.06 1.22
C LYS A 60 -8.52 5.46 0.11
N GLY A 61 -8.99 6.14 -0.93
CA GLY A 61 -8.13 6.65 -2.01
C GLY A 61 -7.06 7.62 -1.51
N LYS A 62 -7.41 8.53 -0.60
CA LYS A 62 -6.43 9.45 0.01
C LYS A 62 -5.34 8.72 0.80
N LEU A 63 -5.72 7.69 1.57
CA LEU A 63 -4.75 6.86 2.28
C LEU A 63 -3.85 6.11 1.29
N GLY A 64 -4.44 5.54 0.23
CA GLY A 64 -3.69 4.85 -0.82
C GLY A 64 -2.70 5.75 -1.55
N ASP A 65 -3.03 7.02 -1.78
CA ASP A 65 -2.09 8.00 -2.36
C ASP A 65 -0.90 8.27 -1.43
N ILE A 66 -1.14 8.37 -0.11
CA ILE A 66 -0.07 8.56 0.89
C ILE A 66 0.82 7.32 0.93
N ASP A 67 0.21 6.15 1.04
CA ASP A 67 0.89 4.86 1.06
C ASP A 67 1.76 4.67 -0.20
N SER A 68 1.23 5.04 -1.37
CA SER A 68 1.97 5.01 -2.63
C SER A 68 3.24 5.88 -2.60
N VAL A 69 3.15 7.11 -2.09
CA VAL A 69 4.31 8.01 -1.99
C VAL A 69 5.35 7.49 -1.00
N VAL A 70 4.89 6.97 0.14
CA VAL A 70 5.76 6.36 1.15
C VAL A 70 6.49 5.14 0.55
N GLY A 71 5.76 4.28 -0.16
CA GLY A 71 6.31 3.14 -0.88
C GLY A 71 7.30 3.52 -1.98
N LEU A 72 7.06 4.61 -2.70
CA LEU A 72 8.01 5.15 -3.69
C LEU A 72 9.34 5.55 -3.04
N ILE A 73 9.29 6.28 -1.94
CA ILE A 73 10.49 6.70 -1.19
C ILE A 73 11.23 5.45 -0.71
N PHE A 74 10.51 4.49 -0.13
CA PHE A 74 11.10 3.26 0.37
C PHE A 74 11.76 2.42 -0.74
N LEU A 75 11.12 2.29 -1.90
CA LEU A 75 11.68 1.64 -3.09
C LEU A 75 12.98 2.30 -3.53
N LEU A 76 13.01 3.64 -3.59
CA LEU A 76 14.22 4.39 -3.95
C LEU A 76 15.35 4.20 -2.93
N LEU A 77 15.02 4.17 -1.63
CA LEU A 77 16.01 3.89 -0.57
C LEU A 77 16.57 2.47 -0.66
N LEU A 78 15.72 1.47 -0.92
CA LEU A 78 16.17 0.09 -1.09
C LEU A 78 17.06 -0.10 -2.32
N THR A 79 16.69 0.54 -3.43
CA THR A 79 17.37 0.35 -4.72
C THR A 79 18.55 1.30 -4.90
N LEU A 80 18.30 2.60 -5.08
CA LEU A 80 19.33 3.61 -5.32
C LEU A 80 20.07 4.00 -4.04
N GLY A 81 19.40 3.95 -2.88
CA GLY A 81 20.00 4.21 -1.58
C GLY A 81 20.87 3.05 -1.06
N GLY A 82 20.93 1.92 -1.77
CA GLY A 82 21.73 0.77 -1.39
C GLY A 82 21.15 -0.07 -0.26
N GLY A 83 19.88 0.13 0.12
CA GLY A 83 19.26 -0.62 1.21
C GLY A 83 19.30 -2.14 1.01
N ILE A 84 19.16 -2.64 -0.22
CA ILE A 84 19.32 -4.07 -0.52
C ILE A 84 20.75 -4.54 -0.25
N SER A 85 21.75 -3.78 -0.70
CA SER A 85 23.17 -4.09 -0.46
C SER A 85 23.49 -4.11 1.03
N LEU A 86 22.99 -3.14 1.80
CA LEU A 86 23.18 -3.08 3.25
C LEU A 86 22.63 -4.32 3.96
N VAL A 87 21.43 -4.76 3.59
CA VAL A 87 20.84 -5.99 4.15
C VAL A 87 21.66 -7.22 3.77
N PHE A 88 22.13 -7.31 2.52
CA PHE A 88 22.95 -8.43 2.09
C PHE A 88 24.30 -8.48 2.80
N GLU A 89 25.01 -7.36 2.88
CA GLU A 89 26.30 -7.25 3.57
C GLU A 89 26.17 -7.57 5.06
N PHE A 90 25.07 -7.17 5.69
CA PHE A 90 24.77 -7.54 7.08
C PHE A 90 24.76 -9.06 7.27
N TRP A 91 24.06 -9.80 6.40
CA TRP A 91 24.01 -11.27 6.48
C TRP A 91 25.30 -11.96 6.00
N ALA A 92 26.02 -11.35 5.06
CA ALA A 92 27.29 -11.87 4.58
C ALA A 92 28.38 -11.88 5.68
N GLY A 93 28.24 -11.05 6.72
CA GLY A 93 29.13 -11.03 7.88
C GLY A 93 29.04 -12.24 8.81
N PHE A 94 28.08 -13.16 8.62
CA PHE A 94 27.81 -14.27 9.55
C PHE A 94 28.35 -15.65 9.10
N ASP A 95 29.34 -15.71 8.20
CA ASP A 95 29.93 -16.96 7.69
C ASP A 95 28.88 -18.00 7.22
N LEU A 96 27.75 -17.50 6.69
CA LEU A 96 26.67 -18.33 6.14
C LEU A 96 27.03 -18.78 4.71
N SER A 97 26.40 -19.86 4.24
CA SER A 97 26.48 -20.21 2.82
C SER A 97 25.77 -19.17 1.95
N GLU A 98 26.21 -18.98 0.71
CA GLU A 98 25.65 -17.97 -0.21
C GLU A 98 24.11 -18.06 -0.34
N ILE A 99 23.57 -19.28 -0.37
CA ILE A 99 22.11 -19.52 -0.42
C ILE A 99 21.43 -19.04 0.87
N MET A 100 22.00 -19.34 2.04
CA MET A 100 21.43 -18.93 3.32
C MET A 100 21.48 -17.41 3.50
N THR A 101 22.57 -16.76 3.08
CA THR A 101 22.68 -15.30 3.05
C THR A 101 21.61 -14.69 2.15
N GLY A 102 21.37 -15.27 0.97
CA GLY A 102 20.31 -14.83 0.06
C GLY A 102 18.91 -14.96 0.68
N ILE A 103 18.60 -16.11 1.29
CA ILE A 103 17.30 -16.35 1.96
C ILE A 103 17.10 -15.38 3.13
N ALA A 104 18.10 -15.20 3.98
CA ALA A 104 18.02 -14.31 5.14
C ALA A 104 17.86 -12.84 4.71
N SER A 105 18.55 -12.44 3.64
CA SER A 105 18.43 -11.09 3.06
C SER A 105 17.04 -10.83 2.51
N LEU A 106 16.50 -11.75 1.70
CA LEU A 106 15.15 -11.65 1.16
C LEU A 106 14.10 -11.62 2.28
N GLY A 107 14.22 -12.51 3.27
CA GLY A 107 13.34 -12.54 4.44
C GLY A 107 13.38 -11.23 5.23
N SER A 108 14.57 -10.62 5.36
CA SER A 108 14.72 -9.33 6.04
C SER A 108 14.08 -8.19 5.26
N VAL A 109 14.27 -8.13 3.93
CA VAL A 109 13.62 -7.11 3.09
C VAL A 109 12.11 -7.25 3.15
N PHE A 110 11.58 -8.48 3.07
CA PHE A 110 10.15 -8.74 3.20
C PHE A 110 9.62 -8.31 4.57
N PHE A 111 10.32 -8.67 5.65
CA PHE A 111 9.94 -8.29 7.00
C PHE A 111 9.92 -6.76 7.20
N ILE A 112 10.93 -6.05 6.68
CA ILE A 112 10.99 -4.58 6.73
C ILE A 112 9.82 -3.98 5.94
N MET A 113 9.50 -4.52 4.76
CA MET A 113 8.33 -4.09 3.96
C MET A 113 7.03 -4.26 4.75
N SER A 114 6.80 -5.41 5.39
CA SER A 114 5.60 -5.64 6.19
C SER A 114 5.47 -4.68 7.37
N ILE A 115 6.58 -4.34 8.04
CA ILE A 115 6.58 -3.31 9.09
C ILE A 115 6.20 -1.95 8.51
N PHE A 116 6.68 -1.62 7.31
CA PHE A 116 6.41 -0.34 6.66
C PHE A 116 4.95 -0.16 6.26
N GLU A 117 4.27 -1.25 5.87
CA GLU A 117 2.85 -1.28 5.50
C GLU A 117 1.91 -1.35 6.71
N LEU A 118 2.42 -1.77 7.88
CA LEU A 118 1.61 -1.95 9.08
C LEU A 118 0.85 -0.68 9.52
N PRO A 119 1.45 0.54 9.53
CA PRO A 119 0.74 1.76 9.95
C PRO A 119 -0.44 2.10 9.05
N THR A 120 -0.30 1.95 7.72
CA THR A 120 -1.37 2.26 6.77
C THR A 120 -2.46 1.20 6.83
N SER A 121 -2.10 -0.07 7.02
CA SER A 121 -3.05 -1.17 7.28
C SER A 121 -3.87 -0.93 8.56
N LEU A 122 -3.21 -0.58 9.68
CA LEU A 122 -3.88 -0.25 10.94
C LEU A 122 -4.83 0.94 10.79
N TYR A 123 -4.37 2.00 10.12
CA TYR A 123 -5.20 3.18 9.88
C TYR A 123 -6.41 2.88 8.99
N LEU A 124 -6.23 2.05 7.96
CA LEU A 124 -7.31 1.62 7.10
C LEU A 124 -8.38 0.86 7.91
N THR A 125 -8.00 -0.17 8.66
CA THR A 125 -8.95 -1.03 9.38
C THR A 125 -9.59 -0.31 10.58
N PHE A 126 -8.78 0.27 11.48
CA PHE A 126 -9.28 0.75 12.77
C PHE A 126 -9.69 2.24 12.76
N VAL A 127 -9.38 2.99 11.70
CA VAL A 127 -9.81 4.40 11.58
C VAL A 127 -10.77 4.58 10.42
N ILE A 128 -10.39 4.20 9.19
CA ILE A 128 -11.25 4.41 8.03
C ILE A 128 -12.44 3.44 8.07
N GLU A 129 -12.19 2.14 8.07
CA GLU A 129 -13.26 1.13 8.00
C GLU A 129 -14.17 1.17 9.24
N GLU A 130 -13.60 1.42 10.43
CA GLU A 130 -14.39 1.65 11.64
C GLU A 130 -15.30 2.87 11.52
N LYS A 131 -14.79 4.02 11.02
CA LYS A 131 -15.60 5.24 10.80
C LYS A 131 -16.77 5.00 9.85
N PHE A 132 -16.61 4.11 8.87
CA PHE A 132 -17.68 3.74 7.94
C PHE A 132 -18.45 2.48 8.38
N GLY A 133 -18.19 1.91 9.56
CA GLY A 133 -18.86 0.70 10.05
C GLY A 133 -18.66 -0.53 9.16
N PHE A 134 -17.56 -0.58 8.41
CA PHE A 134 -17.14 -1.73 7.61
C PHE A 134 -16.20 -2.66 8.37
N ASN A 135 -15.54 -2.15 9.42
CA ASN A 135 -14.65 -2.99 10.22
C ASN A 135 -15.47 -4.06 10.96
N LYS A 136 -15.02 -5.31 10.83
CA LYS A 136 -15.54 -6.48 11.56
C LYS A 136 -14.42 -7.22 12.29
N SER A 137 -13.20 -6.71 12.21
CA SER A 137 -12.00 -7.34 12.75
C SER A 137 -11.69 -6.76 14.12
N THR A 138 -11.24 -7.64 15.03
CA THR A 138 -10.69 -7.23 16.32
C THR A 138 -9.18 -7.04 16.21
N VAL A 139 -8.58 -6.29 17.14
CA VAL A 139 -7.11 -6.11 17.21
C VAL A 139 -6.39 -7.46 17.32
N GLY A 140 -6.93 -8.39 18.12
CA GLY A 140 -6.33 -9.73 18.26
C GLY A 140 -6.37 -10.54 16.96
N GLN A 141 -7.47 -10.46 16.21
CA GLN A 141 -7.59 -11.14 14.92
C GLN A 141 -6.66 -10.51 13.88
N PHE A 142 -6.58 -9.19 13.83
CA PHE A 142 -5.65 -8.47 12.95
C PHE A 142 -4.19 -8.87 13.20
N ILE A 143 -3.74 -8.87 14.47
CA ILE A 143 -2.36 -9.27 14.81
C ILE A 143 -2.09 -10.72 14.42
N LYS A 144 -3.06 -11.62 14.65
CA LYS A 144 -2.94 -13.02 14.25
C LYS A 144 -2.78 -13.15 12.74
N ASP A 145 -3.58 -12.43 11.97
CA ASP A 145 -3.54 -12.47 10.51
C ASP A 145 -2.21 -11.90 9.98
N GLN A 146 -1.69 -10.83 10.59
CA GLN A 146 -0.35 -10.29 10.28
C GLN A 146 0.77 -11.29 10.58
N PHE A 147 0.71 -11.99 11.71
CA PHE A 147 1.70 -13.03 12.03
C PHE A 147 1.63 -14.20 11.06
N LEU A 148 0.42 -14.65 10.71
CA LEU A 148 0.22 -15.73 9.73
C LEU A 148 0.74 -15.32 8.35
N GLN A 149 0.51 -14.08 7.93
CA GLN A 149 1.02 -13.53 6.66
C GLN A 149 2.56 -13.44 6.63
N LEU A 150 3.20 -13.23 7.78
CA LEU A 150 4.67 -13.24 7.87
C LEU A 150 5.26 -14.65 7.89
N ALA A 151 4.49 -15.64 8.36
CA ALA A 151 4.96 -17.00 8.57
C ALA A 151 4.72 -17.95 7.38
N LEU A 152 3.75 -17.63 6.51
CA LEU A 152 3.31 -18.44 5.37
C LEU A 152 3.68 -17.78 4.04
#